data_AF-A0A1N6GZ32-F1
#
_entry.id   AF-A0A1N6GZ32-F1
#
_cell.length_a   1.000
_cell.length_b   1.000
_cell.length_c   1.000
_cell.angle_alpha   90.00
_cell.angle_beta   90.00
_cell.angle_gamma   90.00
#
_symmetry.space_group_name_H-M   'P 1'
#
loop_
_entity.id
_entity.type
_entity.pdbx_description
1 polymer ?
#
loop_
_entity_poly.entity_id
_entity_poly.type
_entity_poly.pdbx_seq_one_letter_code
_entity_poly.pdbx_strand_id
1 'polypeptide(L)'
;MILGRQFADSMSMPVFLVDTEGTLVFYNEPAEAILGLRFGETGSMPVEEWSTVFTPTDMDGKPLPPEGLPLVQTLSNRKPAHGSFYIKNLKGERHLITVTSIPLEGRPNRFLGAMALFWNSNFS
;
A
#
# COMPACT_ATOMS: atom_id res chain seq x y z
N MET A 1 -16.17 -1.21 0.38
CA MET A 1 -15.53 0.11 0.19
C MET A 1 -15.76 0.66 -1.22
N ILE A 2 -16.99 1.02 -1.61
CA ILE A 2 -17.25 1.49 -2.98
C ILE A 2 -16.74 2.93 -3.19
N LEU A 3 -17.06 3.85 -2.27
CA LEU A 3 -16.67 5.25 -2.39
C LEU A 3 -15.15 5.45 -2.27
N GLY A 4 -14.48 4.71 -1.36
CA GLY A 4 -13.03 4.76 -1.23
C GLY A 4 -12.31 4.33 -2.51
N ARG A 5 -12.82 3.29 -3.18
CA ARG A 5 -12.32 2.85 -4.48
C ARG A 5 -12.50 3.91 -5.56
N GLN A 6 -13.70 4.49 -5.68
CA GLN A 6 -13.96 5.56 -6.67
C GLN A 6 -13.05 6.77 -6.46
N PHE A 7 -12.82 7.16 -5.21
CA PHE A 7 -11.88 8.23 -4.88
C PHE A 7 -10.46 7.87 -5.33
N ALA A 8 -9.95 6.70 -4.94
CA ALA A 8 -8.62 6.22 -5.34
C ALA A 8 -8.42 6.13 -6.86
N ASP A 9 -9.45 5.68 -7.58
CA ASP A 9 -9.43 5.54 -9.04
C ASP A 9 -9.36 6.90 -9.76
N SER A 10 -9.91 7.96 -9.15
CA SER A 10 -9.82 9.33 -9.68
C SER A 10 -8.49 10.04 -9.41
N MET A 11 -7.57 9.42 -8.67
CA MET A 11 -6.30 10.02 -8.29
C MET A 11 -5.19 9.70 -9.29
N SER A 12 -4.37 10.70 -9.61
CA SER A 12 -3.14 10.50 -10.40
C SER A 12 -1.97 9.94 -9.56
N MET A 13 -2.09 9.93 -8.24
CA MET A 13 -1.09 9.32 -7.36
C MET A 13 -1.38 7.82 -7.19
N PRO A 14 -0.35 6.97 -7.00
CA PRO A 14 -0.51 5.58 -6.60
C PRO A 14 -1.27 5.46 -5.27
N VAL A 15 -2.34 4.67 -5.27
CA VAL A 15 -3.18 4.41 -4.09
C VAL A 15 -3.31 2.91 -3.88
N PHE A 16 -3.18 2.48 -2.63
CA PHE A 16 -3.39 1.12 -2.15
C PHE A 16 -4.45 1.12 -1.05
N LEU A 17 -5.49 0.30 -1.19
CA LEU A 17 -6.61 0.24 -0.25
C LEU A 17 -6.73 -1.15 0.36
N VAL A 18 -6.86 -1.17 1.69
CA VAL A 18 -7.10 -2.38 2.47
C VAL A 18 -8.36 -2.23 3.32
N ASP A 19 -9.04 -3.33 3.60
CA ASP A 19 -10.13 -3.37 4.56
C ASP A 19 -9.63 -3.46 6.02
N THR A 20 -10.55 -3.71 6.96
CA THR A 20 -10.26 -3.77 8.40
C THR A 20 -9.40 -4.97 8.80
N GLU A 21 -9.36 -6.01 7.98
CA GLU A 21 -8.55 -7.21 8.23
C GLU A 21 -7.17 -7.10 7.56
N GLY A 22 -6.91 -6.00 6.83
CA GLY A 22 -5.67 -5.79 6.09
C GLY A 22 -5.68 -6.44 4.71
N THR A 23 -6.81 -6.98 4.28
CA THR A 23 -6.98 -7.52 2.93
C THR A 23 -6.93 -6.37 1.94
N LEU A 24 -6.01 -6.44 0.99
CA LEU A 24 -5.97 -5.57 -0.18
C LEU A 24 -7.25 -5.75 -0.98
N VAL A 25 -8.00 -4.68 -1.16
CA VAL A 25 -9.27 -4.70 -1.90
C VAL A 25 -9.22 -3.89 -3.19
N PHE A 26 -8.21 -3.04 -3.36
CA PHE A 26 -8.01 -2.25 -4.58
C PHE A 26 -6.65 -1.53 -4.59
N TYR A 27 -6.08 -1.37 -5.78
CA TYR A 27 -5.08 -0.33 -6.06
C TYR A 27 -5.28 0.17 -7.50
N ASN A 28 -4.95 1.45 -7.74
CA ASN A 28 -5.24 2.12 -9.01
C ASN A 28 -4.15 1.93 -10.07
N GLU A 29 -4.40 2.34 -11.31
CA GLU A 29 -3.45 2.20 -12.44
C GLU A 29 -2.04 2.80 -12.16
N PRO A 30 -1.89 3.99 -11.54
CA PRO A 30 -0.58 4.48 -11.11
C PRO A 30 0.17 3.55 -10.14
N ALA A 31 -0.55 2.87 -9.24
CA ALA A 31 0.03 1.84 -8.39
C ALA A 31 0.44 0.60 -9.18
N GLU A 32 -0.36 0.15 -10.16
CA GLU A 32 0.00 -0.97 -11.05
C GLU A 32 1.33 -0.71 -11.75
N ALA A 33 1.58 0.53 -12.19
CA ALA A 33 2.82 0.90 -12.88
C ALA A 33 4.07 0.76 -12.00
N ILE A 34 3.97 1.09 -10.71
CA ILE A 34 5.09 0.98 -9.76
C ILE A 34 5.26 -0.47 -9.29
N LEU A 35 4.15 -1.14 -8.97
CA LEU A 35 4.15 -2.51 -8.46
C LEU A 35 4.48 -3.56 -9.56
N GLY A 36 4.20 -3.22 -10.83
CA GLY A 36 4.39 -4.09 -11.98
C GLY A 36 3.35 -5.20 -12.09
N LEU A 37 2.18 -5.03 -11.47
CA LEU A 37 1.09 -6.01 -11.39
C LEU A 37 -0.26 -5.31 -11.56
N ARG A 38 -1.14 -5.82 -12.42
CA ARG A 38 -2.48 -5.26 -12.54
C ARG A 38 -3.41 -5.81 -11.47
N PHE A 39 -4.21 -4.95 -10.86
CA PHE A 39 -5.19 -5.38 -9.85
C PHE A 39 -6.21 -6.35 -10.44
N GLY A 40 -6.56 -6.19 -11.72
CA GLY A 40 -7.45 -7.12 -12.43
C GLY A 40 -6.89 -8.54 -12.57
N GLU A 41 -5.57 -8.72 -12.43
CA GLU A 41 -4.91 -10.03 -12.50
C GLU A 41 -4.73 -10.63 -11.09
N THR A 42 -4.43 -9.81 -10.09
CA THR A 42 -4.22 -10.28 -8.71
C THR A 42 -5.51 -10.47 -7.93
N GLY A 43 -6.52 -9.63 -8.17
CA GLY A 43 -7.70 -9.53 -7.33
C GLY A 43 -7.38 -9.04 -5.92
N SER A 44 -8.30 -9.31 -4.99
CA SER A 44 -8.11 -9.04 -3.57
C SER A 44 -7.12 -10.03 -2.95
N MET A 45 -6.22 -9.55 -2.10
CA MET A 45 -5.15 -10.36 -1.49
C MET A 45 -5.06 -10.09 0.03
N PRO A 46 -5.01 -11.10 0.91
CA PRO A 46 -4.72 -10.91 2.33
C PRO A 46 -3.33 -10.30 2.59
N VAL A 47 -3.11 -9.78 3.80
CA VAL A 47 -1.83 -9.16 4.17
C VAL A 47 -0.65 -10.10 4.07
N GLU A 48 -0.84 -11.36 4.43
CA GLU A 48 0.18 -12.41 4.33
C GLU A 48 0.57 -12.68 2.87
N GLU A 49 -0.35 -12.48 1.93
CA GLU A 49 -0.10 -12.70 0.51
C GLU A 49 0.59 -11.47 -0.10
N TRP A 50 0.00 -10.28 -0.02
CA TRP A 50 0.58 -9.11 -0.67
C TRP A 50 1.92 -8.68 -0.04
N SER A 51 2.17 -8.98 1.24
CA SER A 51 3.49 -8.73 1.87
C SER A 51 4.60 -9.63 1.31
N THR A 52 4.25 -10.80 0.78
CA THR A 52 5.21 -11.68 0.09
C THR A 52 5.40 -11.24 -1.36
N VAL A 53 4.32 -10.85 -2.04
CA VAL A 53 4.37 -10.33 -3.42
C VAL A 53 5.18 -9.04 -3.50
N PHE A 54 4.97 -8.13 -2.54
CA PHE A 54 5.65 -6.83 -2.46
C PHE A 54 6.68 -6.84 -1.33
N THR A 55 7.71 -7.69 -1.45
CA THR A 55 8.74 -7.83 -0.40
C THR A 55 9.49 -6.50 -0.17
N PRO A 56 9.24 -5.81 0.95
CA PRO A 56 9.88 -4.55 1.25
C PRO A 56 11.25 -4.78 1.89
N THR A 57 12.23 -3.97 1.52
CA THR A 57 13.61 -4.08 2.00
C THR A 57 14.16 -2.73 2.46
N ASP A 58 15.12 -2.77 3.39
CA ASP A 58 15.91 -1.60 3.77
C ASP A 58 16.93 -1.24 2.68
N MET A 59 17.84 -0.29 2.97
CA MET A 59 18.88 0.14 2.02
C MET A 59 19.89 -0.96 1.69
N ASP A 60 20.18 -1.85 2.63
CA ASP A 60 21.11 -2.96 2.48
C ASP A 60 20.47 -4.18 1.79
N GLY A 61 19.18 -4.11 1.48
CA GLY A 61 18.43 -5.16 0.81
C GLY A 61 17.91 -6.23 1.78
N LYS A 62 17.96 -5.98 3.08
CA LYS A 62 17.40 -6.88 4.09
C LYS A 62 15.89 -6.69 4.16
N PRO A 63 15.09 -7.78 4.22
CA PRO A 63 13.65 -7.67 4.37
C PRO A 63 13.26 -6.87 5.61
N LEU A 64 12.30 -5.96 5.45
CA LEU A 64 11.69 -5.27 6.56
C LEU A 64 10.65 -6.18 7.24
N PRO A 65 10.60 -6.20 8.58
CA PRO A 65 9.53 -6.90 9.28
C PRO A 65 8.19 -6.18 9.01
N PRO A 66 7.04 -6.89 8.99
CA PRO A 66 5.73 -6.29 8.72
C PRO A 66 5.42 -5.08 9.59
N GLU A 67 5.83 -5.09 10.86
CA GLU A 67 5.62 -4.00 11.83
C GLU A 67 6.37 -2.71 11.46
N GLY A 68 7.37 -2.81 10.57
CA GLY A 68 8.08 -1.67 10.00
C GLY A 68 7.34 -0.97 8.87
N LEU A 69 6.24 -1.55 8.36
CA LEU A 69 5.53 -1.01 7.21
C LEU A 69 4.46 0.01 7.65
N PRO A 70 4.42 1.21 7.03
CA PRO A 70 3.44 2.24 7.39
C PRO A 70 1.99 1.73 7.37
N LEU A 71 1.61 0.94 6.38
CA LEU A 71 0.24 0.43 6.28
C LEU A 71 -0.12 -0.52 7.43
N VAL A 72 0.81 -1.39 7.83
CA VAL A 72 0.62 -2.31 8.97
C VAL A 72 0.53 -1.55 10.29
N GLN A 73 1.37 -0.52 10.46
CA GLN A 73 1.30 0.38 11.63
C GLN A 73 -0.06 1.06 11.71
N THR A 74 -0.54 1.64 10.60
CA THR A 74 -1.86 2.29 10.53
C THR A 74 -3.00 1.34 10.87
N LEU A 75 -2.99 0.11 10.34
CA LEU A 75 -4.00 -0.90 10.67
C LEU A 75 -3.98 -1.27 12.17
N SER A 76 -2.78 -1.39 12.74
CA SER A 76 -2.59 -1.83 14.13
C SER A 76 -3.02 -0.79 15.16
N ASN A 77 -2.68 0.49 14.93
CA ASN A 77 -2.86 1.56 15.92
C ASN A 77 -3.91 2.61 15.53
N ARG A 78 -4.48 2.52 14.32
CA ARG A 78 -5.45 3.46 13.73
C ARG A 78 -4.96 4.91 13.71
N LYS A 79 -3.66 5.11 13.49
CA LYS A 79 -3.03 6.42 13.32
C LYS A 79 -2.32 6.50 11.97
N PRO A 80 -2.17 7.70 11.39
CA PRO A 80 -1.32 7.87 10.22
C PRO A 80 0.11 7.39 10.48
N ALA A 81 0.72 6.81 9.46
CA ALA A 81 2.12 6.37 9.48
C ALA A 81 2.80 6.75 8.16
N HIS A 82 4.11 6.91 8.21
CA HIS A 82 4.92 7.32 7.06
C HIS A 82 6.30 6.67 7.11
N GLY A 83 6.85 6.33 5.95
CA GLY A 83 8.19 5.75 5.87
C GLY A 83 8.64 5.60 4.42
N SER A 84 9.92 5.28 4.24
CA SER A 84 10.48 4.97 2.92
C SER A 84 11.21 3.64 2.97
N PHE A 85 11.06 2.85 1.91
CA PHE A 85 11.67 1.53 1.78
C PHE A 85 11.76 1.14 0.31
N TYR A 86 12.56 0.12 0.03
CA TYR A 86 12.68 -0.41 -1.31
C TYR A 86 11.67 -1.52 -1.54
N ILE A 87 11.04 -1.53 -2.71
CA ILE A 87 10.27 -2.68 -3.21
C ILE A 87 10.94 -3.23 -4.46
N LYS A 88 10.78 -4.53 -4.68
CA LYS A 88 11.14 -5.18 -5.94
C LYS A 88 9.86 -5.43 -6.73
N ASN A 89 9.76 -4.83 -7.92
CA ASN A 89 8.63 -5.13 -8.80
C ASN A 89 8.81 -6.50 -9.48
N LEU A 90 7.78 -6.98 -10.19
CA LEU A 90 7.86 -8.27 -10.90
C LEU A 90 8.91 -8.33 -12.01
N LYS A 91 9.37 -7.19 -12.52
CA LYS A 91 10.49 -7.12 -13.49
C LYS A 91 11.84 -7.25 -12.81
N GLY A 92 11.86 -7.32 -11.48
CA GLY A 92 13.06 -7.42 -10.66
C GLY A 92 13.75 -6.10 -10.40
N GLU A 93 13.16 -4.98 -10.81
CA GLU A 93 13.67 -3.64 -10.58
C GLU A 93 13.41 -3.21 -9.14
N ARG A 94 14.41 -2.57 -8.53
CA ARG A 94 14.35 -2.09 -7.16
C ARG A 94 13.95 -0.62 -7.14
N HIS A 95 12.80 -0.31 -6.58
CA HIS A 95 12.25 1.04 -6.49
C HIS A 95 12.29 1.53 -5.05
N LEU A 96 12.93 2.68 -4.80
CA LEU A 96 12.78 3.36 -3.51
C LEU A 96 11.45 4.09 -3.53
N ILE A 97 10.55 3.70 -2.64
CA ILE A 97 9.26 4.37 -2.48
C ILE A 97 9.16 5.04 -1.13
N THR A 98 8.46 6.17 -1.10
CA THR A 98 7.98 6.80 0.13
C THR A 98 6.49 6.52 0.22
N VAL A 99 6.03 6.12 1.40
CA VAL A 99 4.66 5.71 1.68
C VAL A 99 4.10 6.55 2.81
N THR A 100 2.91 7.11 2.61
CA THR A 100 2.07 7.68 3.66
C THR A 100 0.79 6.88 3.75
N SER A 101 0.48 6.36 4.93
CA SER A 101 -0.76 5.63 5.20
C SER A 101 -1.64 6.37 6.18
N ILE A 102 -2.95 6.36 5.94
CA ILE A 102 -3.97 6.95 6.80
C ILE A 102 -5.12 5.96 7.07
N PRO A 103 -5.70 5.96 8.28
CA PRO A 103 -6.87 5.15 8.58
C PRO A 103 -8.11 5.73 7.89
N LEU A 104 -9.00 4.87 7.42
CA LEU A 104 -10.29 5.26 6.86
C LEU A 104 -11.37 5.10 7.93
N GLU A 105 -11.83 6.23 8.49
CA GLU A 105 -12.86 6.27 9.53
C GLU A 105 -14.19 6.79 8.95
N GLY A 106 -15.22 5.94 8.99
CA GLY A 106 -16.59 6.30 8.63
C GLY A 106 -17.37 6.86 9.82
N ARG A 107 -18.39 7.68 9.57
CA ARG A 107 -19.29 8.17 10.65
C ARG A 107 -20.23 7.05 11.14
N PRO A 108 -20.60 7.01 12.44
CA PRO A 108 -20.15 7.91 13.50
C PRO A 108 -18.80 7.56 14.13
N ASN A 109 -18.26 6.35 13.98
CA ASN A 109 -16.89 5.98 14.41
C ASN A 109 -16.53 4.56 13.93
N ARG A 110 -16.72 4.28 12.64
CA ARG A 110 -16.57 2.94 12.06
C ARG A 110 -15.27 2.87 11.27
N PHE A 111 -14.30 2.13 11.79
CA PHE A 111 -13.08 1.80 11.06
C PHE A 111 -13.44 1.00 9.80
N LEU A 112 -12.96 1.47 8.64
CA LEU A 112 -13.24 0.87 7.33
C LEU A 112 -12.01 0.16 6.73
N GLY A 113 -10.85 0.30 7.36
CA GLY A 113 -9.55 -0.12 6.84
C GLY A 113 -8.60 1.06 6.70
N ALA A 114 -7.69 1.00 5.74
CA ALA A 114 -6.67 2.02 5.56
C ALA A 114 -6.39 2.28 4.07
N MET A 115 -5.85 3.47 3.82
CA MET A 115 -5.35 3.87 2.52
C MET A 115 -3.85 4.16 2.64
N ALA A 116 -3.07 3.72 1.65
CA ALA A 116 -1.70 4.13 1.48
C ALA A 116 -1.52 4.85 0.14
N LEU A 117 -0.81 5.97 0.20
CA LEU A 117 -0.31 6.72 -0.93
C LEU A 117 1.18 6.46 -1.01
N PHE A 118 1.71 6.27 -2.21
CA PHE A 118 3.14 6.07 -2.38
C PHE A 118 3.66 6.65 -3.69
N TRP A 119 4.94 6.98 -3.71
CA TRP A 119 5.61 7.54 -4.87
C TRP A 119 7.07 7.13 -4.87
N ASN A 120 7.70 7.12 -6.05
CA ASN A 120 9.14 6.92 -6.14
C ASN A 120 9.85 8.10 -5.48
N SER A 121 10.76 7.81 -4.54
CA SER A 121 11.53 8.86 -3.87
C SER A 121 12.68 9.40 -4.72
N ASN A 122 12.93 8.78 -5.89
CA ASN A 122 14.01 9.13 -6.81
C ASN A 122 13.69 10.30 -7.76
N PHE A 123 12.61 11.05 -7.55
CA PHE A 123 12.38 12.29 -8.31
C PHE A 123 13.37 13.37 -7.83
N SER A 124 14.49 13.51 -8.57
CA SER A 124 15.30 14.74 -8.64
C SER A 124 14.79 15.64 -9.75
#